data_AF-A0A945YCL8-F1
#
_entry.id   AF-A0A945YCL8-F1
#
_cell.length_a   1.000
_cell.length_b   1.000
_cell.length_c   1.000
_cell.angle_alpha   90.00
_cell.angle_beta   90.00
_cell.angle_gamma   90.00
#
_symmetry.space_group_name_H-M   'P 1'
#
loop_
_entity.id
_entity.type
_entity.pdbx_description
1 polymer ?
#
loop_
_entity_poly.entity_id
_entity_poly.type
_entity_poly.pdbx_seq_one_letter_code
_entity_poly.pdbx_strand_id
1 'polypeptide(L)'
;MPTPTKFTSFRNAFLSGLVLLAPLAVTWVVFTWLVDRVGGQFKPLFFFAVPEIIRDNPNLTLVWDILATVLVVLLIAVLGFLSRWVLTRYFTQLTERFINNIPGIGAVYRTVKQIVDTFSAQKRNVFEKVVMVEYPAPGSFVLGFLTNRANGEVQGRTDHEMWTVFVPTTPNPTSGFLIFYRKDKVIEMDMAVSEAMKLIISGGSVVPPWPAPPAATLPEGDSKPVEA
;
A
#
# COMPACT_ATOMS: atom_id res chain seq x y z
N MET A 1 50.02 -16.33 0.58
CA MET A 1 48.93 -15.52 -0.01
C MET A 1 49.55 -14.54 -0.98
N PRO A 2 49.20 -14.54 -2.28
CA PRO A 2 49.86 -13.66 -3.24
C PRO A 2 49.47 -12.21 -2.95
N THR A 3 50.47 -11.34 -2.83
CA THR A 3 50.28 -9.91 -2.63
C THR A 3 49.68 -9.27 -3.88
N PRO A 4 48.60 -8.47 -3.76
CA PRO A 4 48.02 -7.80 -4.93
C PRO A 4 49.02 -6.82 -5.52
N THR A 5 49.33 -6.99 -6.80
CA THR A 5 50.16 -6.09 -7.61
C THR A 5 49.54 -4.68 -7.61
N LYS A 6 50.36 -3.62 -7.48
CA LYS A 6 49.90 -2.22 -7.43
C LYS A 6 48.96 -1.83 -8.59
N PHE A 7 49.12 -2.49 -9.74
CA PHE A 7 48.28 -2.31 -10.93
C PHE A 7 46.83 -2.79 -10.75
N THR A 8 46.60 -3.89 -10.03
CA THR A 8 45.26 -4.43 -9.76
C THR A 8 44.48 -3.55 -8.80
N SER A 9 45.17 -2.92 -7.84
CA SER A 9 44.57 -1.94 -6.92
C SER A 9 44.14 -0.65 -7.65
N PHE A 10 44.98 -0.12 -8.55
CA PHE A 10 44.64 1.05 -9.36
C PHE A 10 43.46 0.80 -10.31
N ARG A 11 43.46 -0.35 -11.02
CA ARG A 11 42.37 -0.73 -11.92
C ARG A 11 41.04 -0.85 -11.18
N ASN A 12 41.04 -1.48 -10.01
CA ASN A 12 39.82 -1.64 -9.22
C ASN A 12 39.32 -0.28 -8.69
N ALA A 13 40.21 0.61 -8.26
CA ALA A 13 39.83 1.97 -7.86
C ALA A 13 39.24 2.79 -9.03
N PHE A 14 39.81 2.67 -10.23
CA PHE A 14 39.29 3.32 -11.44
C PHE A 14 37.91 2.78 -11.84
N LEU A 15 37.73 1.44 -11.85
CA LEU A 15 36.44 0.81 -12.17
C LEU A 15 35.37 1.16 -11.12
N SER A 16 35.71 1.17 -9.84
CA SER A 16 34.79 1.62 -8.78
C SER A 16 34.42 3.09 -8.94
N GLY A 17 35.38 3.96 -9.28
CA GLY A 17 35.09 5.37 -9.59
C GLY A 17 34.20 5.54 -10.82
N LEU A 18 34.43 4.76 -11.87
CA LEU A 18 33.61 4.77 -13.09
C LEU A 18 32.18 4.30 -12.81
N VAL A 19 32.01 3.22 -12.04
CA VAL A 19 30.69 2.71 -11.64
C VAL A 19 29.97 3.71 -10.75
N LEU A 20 30.68 4.41 -9.87
CA LEU A 20 30.11 5.46 -9.02
C LEU A 20 29.62 6.67 -9.83
N LEU A 21 30.33 7.05 -10.91
CA LEU A 21 29.95 8.17 -11.77
C LEU A 21 28.96 7.79 -12.89
N ALA A 22 28.81 6.50 -13.19
CA ALA A 22 27.94 6.02 -14.26
C ALA A 22 26.49 6.53 -14.14
N PRO A 23 25.83 6.52 -12.96
CA PRO A 23 24.48 7.07 -12.82
C PRO A 23 24.40 8.55 -13.18
N LEU A 24 25.40 9.35 -12.77
CA LEU A 24 25.44 10.78 -13.08
C LEU A 24 25.63 11.03 -14.58
N ALA A 25 26.52 10.27 -15.23
CA ALA A 25 26.72 10.35 -16.67
C ALA A 25 25.44 9.98 -17.44
N VAL A 26 24.73 8.93 -17.01
CA VAL A 26 23.44 8.54 -17.59
C VAL A 26 22.40 9.63 -17.39
N THR A 27 22.28 10.20 -16.18
CA THR A 27 21.34 11.30 -15.94
C THR A 27 21.66 12.51 -16.81
N TRP A 28 22.94 12.83 -17.01
CA TRP A 28 23.37 13.92 -17.87
C TRP A 28 22.97 13.69 -19.32
N VAL A 29 23.27 12.51 -19.88
CA VAL A 29 22.91 12.14 -21.26
C VAL A 29 21.41 12.17 -21.48
N VAL A 30 20.63 11.59 -20.56
CA VAL A 30 19.16 11.58 -20.65
C VAL A 30 18.61 13.00 -20.53
N PHE A 31 19.18 13.82 -19.65
CA PHE A 31 18.77 15.21 -19.46
C PHE A 31 19.02 16.05 -20.71
N THR A 32 20.22 16.01 -21.28
CA THR A 32 20.52 16.76 -22.52
C THR A 32 19.68 16.25 -23.69
N TRP A 33 19.51 14.93 -23.83
CA TRP A 33 18.64 14.35 -24.86
C TRP A 33 17.19 14.83 -24.74
N LEU A 34 16.66 14.90 -23.51
CA LEU A 34 15.31 15.39 -23.26
C LEU A 34 15.21 16.88 -23.57
N VAL A 35 16.18 17.68 -23.14
CA VAL A 35 16.20 19.14 -23.36
C VAL A 35 16.27 19.46 -24.86
N ASP A 36 17.11 18.77 -25.62
CA ASP A 36 17.24 18.99 -27.05
C ASP A 36 15.99 18.53 -27.81
N ARG A 37 15.43 17.36 -27.45
CA ARG A 37 14.28 16.78 -28.16
C ARG A 37 12.98 17.50 -27.84
N VAL A 38 12.81 17.94 -26.60
CA VAL A 38 11.60 18.62 -26.10
C VAL A 38 11.78 20.13 -26.19
N GLY A 39 12.76 20.70 -25.49
CA GLY A 39 13.02 22.14 -25.50
C GLY A 39 13.20 22.68 -26.92
N GLY A 40 14.09 22.07 -27.71
CA GLY A 40 14.36 22.50 -29.09
C GLY A 40 13.14 22.45 -30.02
N GLN A 41 12.29 21.41 -29.91
CA GLN A 41 11.10 21.24 -30.76
C GLN A 41 9.93 22.13 -30.34
N PHE A 42 9.77 22.39 -29.04
CA PHE A 42 8.61 23.08 -28.48
C PHE A 42 8.84 24.56 -28.15
N LYS A 43 10.09 25.05 -28.18
CA LYS A 43 10.45 26.47 -28.07
C LYS A 43 9.62 27.41 -28.98
N PRO A 44 9.25 27.05 -30.23
CA PRO A 44 8.37 27.87 -31.07
C PRO A 44 6.93 28.01 -30.58
N LEU A 45 6.39 26.98 -29.93
CA LEU A 45 5.02 26.96 -29.47
C LEU A 45 4.83 27.81 -28.21
N PHE A 46 5.79 27.80 -27.30
CA PHE A 46 5.68 28.49 -26.01
C PHE A 46 6.21 29.93 -26.03
N PHE A 47 7.21 30.24 -26.86
CA PHE A 47 7.83 31.57 -26.96
C PHE A 47 7.52 32.25 -28.29
N PHE A 48 6.29 32.09 -28.79
CA PHE A 48 5.85 32.71 -30.06
C PHE A 48 5.81 34.24 -30.01
N ALA A 49 5.61 34.82 -28.81
CA ALA A 49 5.54 36.27 -28.60
C ALA A 49 6.91 36.92 -28.32
N VAL A 50 7.99 36.13 -28.21
CA VAL A 50 9.34 36.63 -27.98
C VAL A 50 9.99 36.95 -29.33
N PRO A 51 10.55 38.15 -29.55
CA PRO A 51 11.24 38.50 -30.78
C PRO A 51 12.36 37.50 -31.13
N GLU A 52 12.45 37.09 -32.40
CA GLU A 52 13.40 36.08 -32.91
C GLU A 52 14.86 36.40 -32.53
N ILE A 53 15.22 37.68 -32.51
CA ILE A 53 16.55 38.19 -32.17
C ILE A 53 16.97 37.82 -30.73
N ILE A 54 16.02 37.75 -29.80
CA ILE A 54 16.27 37.41 -28.39
C ILE A 54 16.15 35.90 -28.15
N ARG A 55 15.30 35.25 -28.93
CA ARG A 55 15.00 33.82 -28.84
C ARG A 55 16.10 32.94 -29.45
N ASP A 56 16.70 33.36 -30.56
CA ASP A 56 17.74 32.61 -31.28
C ASP A 56 19.15 33.14 -31.02
N ASN A 57 19.30 33.95 -29.97
CA ASN A 57 20.60 34.40 -29.51
C ASN A 57 21.43 33.20 -29.01
N PRO A 58 22.61 32.90 -29.60
CA PRO A 58 23.41 31.72 -29.28
C PRO A 58 23.77 31.59 -27.80
N ASN A 59 23.91 32.72 -27.10
CA ASN A 59 24.29 32.76 -25.68
C ASN A 59 23.13 32.40 -24.75
N LEU A 60 21.89 32.48 -25.23
CA LEU A 60 20.67 32.25 -24.44
C LEU A 60 19.93 30.98 -24.86
N THR A 61 20.34 30.31 -25.94
CA THR A 61 19.70 29.09 -26.45
C THR A 61 19.52 28.03 -25.37
N LEU A 62 20.56 27.74 -24.59
CA LEU A 62 20.52 26.75 -23.51
C LEU A 62 19.53 27.14 -22.39
N VAL A 63 19.41 28.44 -22.08
CA VAL A 63 18.44 28.92 -21.08
C VAL A 63 17.01 28.73 -21.58
N TRP A 64 16.76 29.05 -22.86
CA TRP A 64 15.45 28.85 -23.48
C TRP A 64 15.07 27.37 -23.58
N ASP A 65 16.01 26.49 -23.88
CA ASP A 65 15.74 25.06 -24.01
C ASP A 65 15.45 24.42 -22.65
N ILE A 66 16.16 24.81 -21.59
CA ILE A 66 15.84 24.42 -20.21
C ILE A 66 14.46 24.93 -19.82
N LEU A 67 14.16 26.20 -20.07
CA LEU A 67 12.88 26.80 -19.71
C LEU A 67 11.70 26.12 -20.44
N ALA A 68 11.85 25.87 -21.74
CA ALA A 68 10.88 25.13 -22.55
C ALA A 68 10.67 23.70 -22.01
N THR A 69 11.75 23.02 -21.63
CA THR A 69 11.68 21.66 -21.09
C THR A 69 10.96 21.63 -19.74
N VAL A 70 11.28 22.56 -18.82
CA VAL A 70 10.59 22.68 -17.53
C VAL A 70 9.11 22.94 -17.75
N LEU A 71 8.75 23.81 -18.70
CA LEU A 71 7.36 24.12 -19.01
C LEU A 71 6.60 22.91 -19.55
N VAL A 72 7.21 22.10 -20.42
CA VAL A 72 6.60 20.87 -20.92
C VAL A 72 6.43 19.84 -19.80
N VAL A 73 7.43 19.65 -18.94
CA VAL A 73 7.32 18.74 -17.78
C VAL A 73 6.19 19.18 -16.85
N LEU A 74 6.09 20.49 -16.58
CA LEU A 74 4.99 21.06 -15.79
C LEU A 74 3.64 20.79 -16.45
N LEU A 75 3.52 21.02 -17.76
CA LEU A 75 2.29 20.77 -18.51
C LEU A 75 1.89 19.29 -18.45
N ILE A 76 2.83 18.37 -18.63
CA ILE A 76 2.59 16.92 -18.52
C ILE A 76 2.15 16.57 -17.10
N ALA A 77 2.76 17.16 -16.07
CA ALA A 77 2.39 16.93 -14.67
C ALA A 77 0.96 17.44 -14.38
N VAL A 78 0.61 18.64 -14.87
CA VAL A 78 -0.74 19.22 -14.73
C VAL A 78 -1.77 18.36 -15.47
N LEU A 79 -1.49 17.95 -16.72
CA LEU A 79 -2.36 17.06 -17.50
C LEU A 79 -2.51 15.70 -16.81
N GLY A 80 -1.43 15.15 -16.24
CA GLY A 80 -1.46 13.91 -15.47
C GLY A 80 -2.30 14.04 -14.19
N PHE A 81 -2.19 15.14 -13.47
CA PHE A 81 -3.01 15.43 -12.29
C PHE A 81 -4.48 15.58 -12.66
N LEU A 82 -4.78 16.34 -13.72
CA LEU A 82 -6.13 16.56 -14.20
C LEU A 82 -6.76 15.25 -14.73
N SER A 83 -5.98 14.45 -15.45
CA SER A 83 -6.37 13.11 -15.90
C SER A 83 -6.74 12.22 -14.72
N ARG A 84 -5.89 12.12 -13.69
CA ARG A 84 -6.24 11.35 -12.46
C ARG A 84 -7.52 11.85 -11.83
N TRP A 85 -7.70 13.17 -11.69
CA TRP A 85 -8.88 13.74 -11.05
C TRP A 85 -10.17 13.47 -11.84
N VAL A 86 -10.16 13.66 -13.17
CA VAL A 86 -11.33 13.44 -14.03
C VAL A 86 -11.61 11.96 -14.23
N LEU A 87 -10.61 11.13 -14.54
CA LEU A 87 -10.80 9.70 -14.77
C LEU A 87 -11.31 9.01 -13.50
N THR A 88 -10.74 9.30 -12.33
CA THR A 88 -11.22 8.68 -11.08
C THR A 88 -12.70 8.98 -10.82
N ARG A 89 -13.14 10.23 -10.98
CA ARG A 89 -14.55 10.60 -10.78
C ARG A 89 -15.48 10.04 -11.85
N TYR A 90 -15.04 10.04 -13.12
CA TYR A 90 -15.86 9.55 -14.22
C TYR A 90 -16.04 8.02 -14.18
N PHE A 91 -14.95 7.28 -13.97
CA PHE A 91 -15.01 5.81 -13.92
C PHE A 91 -15.81 5.32 -12.71
N THR A 92 -15.65 5.92 -11.53
CA THR A 92 -16.43 5.53 -10.35
C THR A 92 -17.95 5.70 -10.56
N GLN A 93 -18.38 6.83 -11.13
CA GLN A 93 -19.81 7.07 -11.41
C GLN A 93 -20.35 6.16 -12.51
N LEU A 94 -19.56 5.87 -13.54
CA LEU A 94 -19.97 4.99 -14.64
C LEU A 94 -20.13 3.55 -14.14
N THR A 95 -19.15 3.05 -13.37
CA THR A 95 -19.20 1.72 -12.76
C THR A 95 -20.38 1.57 -11.81
N GLU A 96 -20.67 2.57 -10.97
CA GLU A 96 -21.83 2.53 -10.07
C GLU A 96 -23.16 2.48 -10.85
N ARG A 97 -23.31 3.26 -11.93
CA ARG A 97 -24.52 3.24 -12.77
C ARG A 97 -24.71 1.91 -13.49
N PHE A 98 -23.64 1.34 -14.04
CA PHE A 98 -23.70 0.05 -14.72
C PHE A 98 -24.07 -1.09 -13.76
N ILE A 99 -23.48 -1.12 -12.57
CA ILE A 99 -23.71 -2.20 -11.61
C ILE A 99 -25.08 -2.08 -10.92
N ASN A 100 -25.56 -0.86 -10.66
CA ASN A 100 -26.89 -0.65 -10.07
C ASN A 100 -28.05 -1.03 -11.01
N ASN A 101 -27.82 -1.07 -12.33
CA ASN A 101 -28.81 -1.50 -13.32
C ASN A 101 -28.92 -3.03 -13.45
N ILE A 102 -28.03 -3.80 -12.82
CA ILE A 102 -28.11 -5.26 -12.84
C ILE A 102 -28.87 -5.73 -11.58
N PRO A 103 -30.11 -6.22 -11.72
CA PRO A 103 -30.89 -6.69 -10.58
C PRO A 103 -30.15 -7.83 -9.86
N GLY A 104 -30.09 -7.76 -8.52
CA GLY A 104 -29.40 -8.72 -7.65
C GLY A 104 -27.93 -8.43 -7.36
N ILE A 105 -27.17 -7.83 -8.28
CA ILE A 105 -25.71 -7.64 -8.15
C ILE A 105 -25.35 -6.35 -7.40
N GLY A 106 -26.20 -5.32 -7.49
CA GLY A 106 -25.95 -4.03 -6.85
C GLY A 106 -25.74 -4.12 -5.33
N ALA A 107 -26.42 -5.03 -4.63
CA ALA A 107 -26.27 -5.20 -3.18
C ALA A 107 -24.88 -5.76 -2.82
N VAL A 108 -24.43 -6.81 -3.51
CA VAL A 108 -23.11 -7.44 -3.27
C VAL A 108 -21.97 -6.45 -3.56
N TYR A 109 -22.05 -5.74 -4.69
CA TYR A 109 -21.02 -4.75 -5.05
C TYR A 109 -20.97 -3.59 -4.07
N ARG A 110 -22.13 -3.06 -3.62
CA ARG A 110 -22.17 -1.99 -2.61
C ARG A 110 -21.54 -2.41 -1.30
N THR A 111 -21.80 -3.63 -0.82
CA THR A 111 -21.18 -4.16 0.38
C THR A 111 -19.66 -4.26 0.23
N VAL A 112 -19.17 -4.82 -0.87
CA VAL A 112 -17.72 -4.93 -1.15
C VAL A 112 -17.07 -3.55 -1.28
N LYS A 113 -17.71 -2.61 -1.97
CA LYS A 113 -17.21 -1.24 -2.11
C LYS A 113 -17.19 -0.52 -0.76
N GLN A 114 -18.22 -0.67 0.05
CA GLN A 114 -18.30 -0.09 1.39
C GLN A 114 -17.20 -0.61 2.32
N ILE A 115 -16.89 -1.91 2.26
CA ILE A 115 -15.69 -2.49 2.91
C ILE A 115 -14.47 -1.74 2.40
N VAL A 116 -14.18 -1.81 1.10
CA VAL A 116 -12.96 -1.25 0.51
C VAL A 116 -12.80 0.24 0.82
N ASP A 117 -13.87 1.03 0.75
CA ASP A 117 -13.87 2.46 1.04
C ASP A 117 -13.63 2.73 2.54
N THR A 118 -14.25 1.96 3.44
CA THR A 118 -14.03 2.08 4.90
C THR A 118 -12.59 1.72 5.28
N PHE A 119 -12.06 0.62 4.74
CA PHE A 119 -10.70 0.16 5.01
C PHE A 119 -9.62 1.01 4.30
N SER A 120 -9.92 1.59 3.13
CA SER A 120 -8.99 2.45 2.36
C SER A 120 -8.96 3.90 2.84
N ALA A 121 -10.07 4.43 3.37
CA ALA A 121 -10.11 5.76 3.97
C ALA A 121 -9.38 5.80 5.32
N GLN A 122 -9.30 4.66 6.02
CA GLN A 122 -8.51 4.49 7.25
C GLN A 122 -7.01 4.26 6.99
N LYS A 123 -6.43 4.98 6.01
CA LYS A 123 -4.97 5.07 5.79
C LYS A 123 -4.28 5.82 6.95
N ARG A 124 -4.27 5.18 8.12
CA ARG A 124 -3.31 5.26 9.24
C ARG A 124 -3.96 4.58 10.46
N ASN A 125 -3.51 3.36 10.76
CA ASN A 125 -3.52 2.73 12.10
C ASN A 125 -4.78 2.04 12.64
N VAL A 126 -5.85 1.80 11.87
CA VAL A 126 -7.07 1.19 12.47
C VAL A 126 -7.07 -0.35 12.50
N PHE A 127 -6.07 -1.04 11.95
CA PHE A 127 -5.91 -2.49 12.07
C PHE A 127 -4.44 -2.88 12.02
N GLU A 128 -3.69 -2.60 13.10
CA GLU A 128 -2.24 -2.82 13.07
C GLU A 128 -1.87 -4.30 13.18
N LYS A 129 -2.72 -5.13 13.81
CA LYS A 129 -2.42 -6.54 14.08
C LYS A 129 -3.65 -7.46 14.09
N VAL A 130 -3.44 -8.71 13.69
CA VAL A 130 -4.39 -9.81 13.88
C VAL A 130 -4.19 -10.35 15.29
N VAL A 131 -5.30 -10.61 15.98
CA VAL A 131 -5.28 -11.16 17.34
C VAL A 131 -6.24 -12.32 17.48
N MET A 132 -5.94 -13.22 18.42
CA MET A 132 -6.83 -14.29 18.86
C MET A 132 -7.24 -14.01 20.31
N VAL A 133 -8.54 -14.10 20.57
CA VAL A 133 -9.15 -13.75 21.86
C VAL A 133 -10.22 -14.78 22.23
N GLU A 134 -10.49 -14.94 23.53
CA GLU A 134 -11.58 -15.81 23.99
C GLU A 134 -12.96 -15.17 23.75
N TYR A 135 -13.83 -15.88 23.04
CA TYR A 135 -15.22 -15.49 22.78
C TYR A 135 -16.01 -16.69 22.22
N PRO A 136 -17.31 -16.87 22.56
CA PRO A 136 -18.08 -16.12 23.55
C PRO A 136 -17.86 -16.61 25.00
N ALA A 137 -17.15 -17.73 25.19
CA ALA A 137 -16.91 -18.35 26.48
C ALA A 137 -15.44 -18.76 26.64
N PRO A 138 -14.96 -18.95 27.89
CA PRO A 138 -13.59 -19.43 28.15
C PRO A 138 -13.26 -20.72 27.39
N GLY A 139 -12.05 -20.81 26.83
CA GLY A 139 -11.63 -21.93 26.00
C GLY A 139 -12.17 -21.94 24.56
N SER A 140 -13.06 -21.00 24.19
CA SER A 140 -13.47 -20.79 22.79
C SER A 140 -12.76 -19.56 22.24
N PHE A 141 -12.11 -19.68 21.07
CA PHE A 141 -11.30 -18.61 20.49
C PHE A 141 -11.87 -18.09 19.18
N VAL A 142 -11.71 -16.79 18.96
CA VAL A 142 -12.02 -16.12 17.70
C VAL A 142 -10.85 -15.28 17.24
N LEU A 143 -10.74 -15.10 15.93
CA LEU A 143 -9.86 -14.09 15.36
C LEU A 143 -10.54 -12.72 15.40
N GLY A 144 -9.75 -11.71 15.70
CA GLY A 144 -10.15 -10.31 15.65
C GLY A 144 -9.00 -9.45 15.16
N PHE A 145 -9.29 -8.16 15.01
CA PHE A 145 -8.32 -7.18 14.59
C PHE A 145 -8.16 -6.11 15.67
N LEU A 146 -6.92 -5.89 16.10
CA LEU A 146 -6.60 -4.86 17.08
C LEU A 146 -6.68 -3.49 16.40
N THR A 147 -7.62 -2.67 16.86
CA THR A 147 -7.89 -1.36 16.24
C THR A 147 -7.24 -0.21 16.97
N ASN A 148 -7.22 -0.25 18.30
CA ASN A 148 -6.56 0.75 19.14
C ASN A 148 -6.39 0.23 20.57
N ARG A 149 -5.56 0.91 21.36
CA ARG A 149 -5.68 0.87 22.82
C ARG A 149 -6.92 1.64 23.23
N ALA A 150 -7.71 1.09 24.15
CA ALA A 150 -8.88 1.79 24.66
C ALA A 150 -8.42 3.07 25.39
N ASN A 151 -9.14 4.17 25.16
CA ASN A 151 -8.89 5.47 25.77
C ASN A 151 -10.23 6.09 26.20
N GLY A 152 -10.19 7.14 27.01
CA GLY A 152 -11.41 7.85 27.43
C GLY A 152 -12.23 7.08 28.47
N GLU A 153 -13.56 7.09 28.33
CA GLU A 153 -14.48 6.55 29.35
C GLU A 153 -14.28 5.06 29.63
N VAL A 154 -14.05 4.24 28.59
CA VAL A 154 -13.83 2.80 28.77
C VAL A 154 -12.59 2.53 29.62
N GLN A 155 -11.48 3.22 29.35
CA GLN A 155 -10.27 3.10 30.15
C GLN A 155 -10.42 3.73 31.54
N GLY A 156 -11.19 4.81 31.67
CA GLY A 156 -11.47 5.47 32.95
C GLY A 156 -12.37 4.67 33.90
N ARG A 157 -13.13 3.69 33.37
CA ARG A 157 -13.98 2.78 34.15
C ARG A 157 -13.39 1.38 34.31
N THR A 158 -12.15 1.15 33.91
CA THR A 158 -11.49 -0.15 33.99
C THR A 158 -10.11 -0.01 34.64
N ASP A 159 -9.76 -0.97 35.51
CA ASP A 159 -8.50 -0.93 36.28
C ASP A 159 -7.31 -1.58 35.54
N HIS A 160 -7.52 -1.96 34.28
CA HIS A 160 -6.52 -2.65 33.46
C HIS A 160 -6.32 -1.94 32.14
N GLU A 161 -5.15 -2.09 31.52
CA GLU A 161 -4.93 -1.63 30.15
C GLU A 161 -5.87 -2.41 29.21
N MET A 162 -6.84 -1.71 28.62
CA MET A 162 -7.84 -2.30 27.74
C MET A 162 -7.47 -2.07 26.29
N TRP A 163 -7.66 -3.10 25.46
CA TRP A 163 -7.43 -3.10 24.02
C TRP A 163 -8.76 -3.23 23.29
N THR A 164 -8.90 -2.49 22.20
CA THR A 164 -10.10 -2.48 21.37
C THR A 164 -9.93 -3.47 20.24
N VAL A 165 -10.72 -4.53 20.25
CA VAL A 165 -10.67 -5.61 19.26
C VAL A 165 -11.98 -5.64 18.49
N PHE A 166 -11.88 -5.55 17.16
CA PHE A 166 -13.02 -5.82 16.28
C PHE A 166 -13.05 -7.31 15.94
N VAL A 167 -14.12 -8.00 16.34
CA VAL A 167 -14.37 -9.41 16.06
C VAL A 167 -15.37 -9.51 14.90
N PRO A 168 -14.92 -9.83 13.68
CA PRO A 168 -15.81 -9.91 12.51
C PRO A 168 -16.71 -11.16 12.55
N THR A 169 -17.80 -11.12 11.80
CA THR A 169 -18.62 -12.30 11.51
C THR A 169 -18.10 -13.07 10.28
N THR A 170 -18.33 -14.38 10.26
CA THR A 170 -18.03 -15.28 9.13
C THR A 170 -19.32 -15.61 8.36
N PRO A 171 -19.29 -15.75 7.03
CA PRO A 171 -18.18 -15.47 6.10
C PRO A 171 -18.08 -13.98 5.72
N ASN A 172 -19.01 -13.15 6.18
CA ASN A 172 -19.08 -11.73 5.82
C ASN A 172 -18.49 -10.82 6.93
N PRO A 173 -17.25 -10.32 6.78
CA PRO A 173 -16.56 -9.55 7.81
C PRO A 173 -16.99 -8.07 7.88
N THR A 174 -18.10 -7.69 7.23
CA THR A 174 -18.66 -6.32 7.31
C THR A 174 -19.34 -6.01 8.63
N SER A 175 -19.80 -7.06 9.30
CA SER A 175 -20.43 -7.00 10.62
C SER A 175 -19.53 -7.69 11.63
N GLY A 176 -19.79 -7.41 12.91
CA GLY A 176 -18.98 -7.92 13.99
C GLY A 176 -19.31 -7.26 15.31
N PHE A 177 -18.52 -7.57 16.31
CA PHE A 177 -18.59 -6.99 17.64
C PHE A 177 -17.36 -6.13 17.89
N LEU A 178 -17.58 -4.98 18.53
CA LEU A 178 -16.51 -4.23 19.16
C LEU A 178 -16.39 -4.73 20.60
N ILE A 179 -15.27 -5.34 20.94
CA ILE A 179 -15.06 -5.93 22.26
C ILE A 179 -13.78 -5.35 22.86
N PHE A 180 -13.85 -4.98 24.13
CA PHE A 180 -12.70 -4.52 24.90
C PHE A 180 -12.12 -5.67 25.70
N TYR A 181 -10.87 -6.02 25.42
CA TYR A 181 -10.14 -7.06 26.14
C TYR A 181 -9.07 -6.44 27.01
N ARG A 182 -8.79 -7.03 28.17
CA ARG A 182 -7.55 -6.73 28.87
C ARG A 182 -6.38 -7.16 27.99
N LYS A 183 -5.32 -6.35 27.93
CA LYS A 183 -4.13 -6.65 27.13
C LYS A 183 -3.55 -8.06 27.37
N ASP A 184 -3.57 -8.55 28.61
CA ASP A 184 -3.04 -9.87 28.97
C ASP A 184 -3.93 -11.05 28.52
N LYS A 185 -5.11 -10.77 27.98
CA LYS A 185 -6.04 -11.75 27.42
C LYS A 185 -6.07 -11.76 25.89
N VAL A 186 -5.19 -11.00 25.26
CA VAL A 186 -5.08 -10.90 23.81
C VAL A 186 -3.81 -11.60 23.35
N ILE A 187 -3.96 -12.56 22.43
CA ILE A 187 -2.82 -13.25 21.82
C ILE A 187 -2.60 -12.63 20.44
N GLU A 188 -1.46 -11.97 20.23
CA GLU A 188 -1.11 -11.45 18.90
C GLU A 188 -0.72 -12.59 17.95
N MET A 189 -1.23 -12.54 16.73
CA MET A 189 -0.91 -13.51 15.68
C MET A 189 0.16 -12.96 14.75
N ASP A 190 1.03 -13.84 14.26
CA ASP A 190 2.10 -13.48 13.33
C ASP A 190 1.64 -13.37 11.86
N MET A 191 0.42 -13.82 11.56
CA MET A 191 -0.15 -13.76 10.21
C MET A 191 -0.54 -12.34 9.79
N ALA A 192 -0.50 -12.07 8.48
CA ALA A 192 -0.95 -10.80 7.95
C ALA A 192 -2.48 -10.67 8.03
N VAL A 193 -2.99 -9.43 8.12
CA VAL A 193 -4.43 -9.12 8.09
C VAL A 193 -5.13 -9.73 6.87
N SER A 194 -4.46 -9.71 5.71
CA SER A 194 -4.99 -10.30 4.47
C SER A 194 -5.16 -11.82 4.54
N GLU A 195 -4.31 -12.51 5.30
CA GLU A 195 -4.36 -13.95 5.51
C GLU A 195 -5.48 -14.33 6.49
N ALA A 196 -5.60 -13.59 7.59
CA ALA A 196 -6.71 -13.73 8.52
C ALA A 196 -8.06 -13.51 7.84
N MET A 197 -8.17 -12.50 6.97
CA MET A 197 -9.40 -12.24 6.20
C MET A 197 -9.76 -13.41 5.26
N LYS A 198 -8.78 -14.05 4.61
CA LYS A 198 -9.04 -15.26 3.80
C LYS A 198 -9.58 -16.39 4.67
N LEU A 199 -8.97 -16.63 5.83
CA LEU A 199 -9.39 -17.67 6.76
C LEU A 199 -10.84 -17.43 7.24
N ILE A 200 -11.16 -16.20 7.67
CA ILE A 200 -12.48 -15.79 8.14
C ILE A 200 -13.53 -15.91 7.02
N ILE A 201 -13.28 -15.36 5.83
CA ILE A 201 -14.23 -15.39 4.71
C ILE A 201 -14.49 -16.83 4.23
N SER A 202 -13.45 -17.66 4.23
CA SER A 202 -13.55 -19.07 3.82
C SER A 202 -14.19 -19.98 4.87
N GLY A 203 -14.55 -19.45 6.04
CA GLY A 203 -15.10 -20.23 7.14
C GLY A 203 -14.14 -21.25 7.73
N GLY A 204 -12.84 -21.01 7.65
CA GLY A 204 -11.80 -21.94 8.13
C GLY A 204 -11.21 -22.86 7.06
N SER A 205 -11.76 -22.91 5.85
CA SER A 205 -11.30 -23.84 4.80
C SER A 205 -9.96 -23.47 4.16
N VAL A 206 -9.57 -22.19 4.23
CA VAL A 206 -8.28 -21.70 3.70
C VAL A 206 -7.41 -21.24 4.87
N VAL A 207 -6.49 -22.12 5.29
CA VAL A 207 -5.58 -21.86 6.40
C VAL A 207 -4.25 -21.28 5.88
N PRO A 208 -3.79 -20.12 6.40
CA PRO A 208 -2.50 -19.56 6.04
C PRO A 208 -1.35 -20.51 6.43
N PRO A 209 -0.29 -20.63 5.60
CA PRO A 209 0.84 -21.49 5.92
C PRO A 209 1.58 -20.98 7.17
N TRP A 210 1.73 -21.86 8.16
CA TRP A 210 2.47 -21.59 9.39
C TRP A 210 3.63 -22.59 9.54
N PRO A 211 4.89 -22.15 9.66
CA PRO A 211 6.01 -23.05 9.92
C PRO A 211 5.82 -23.67 11.31
N ALA A 212 5.45 -24.95 11.35
CA ALA A 212 5.07 -25.62 12.60
C ALA A 212 6.21 -25.62 13.62
N PRO A 213 5.98 -25.12 14.86
CA PRO A 213 6.76 -25.55 16.03
C PRO A 213 6.56 -27.06 16.26
N PRO A 214 7.49 -27.75 16.94
CA PRO A 214 7.33 -29.18 17.25
C PRO A 214 5.96 -29.42 17.88
N ALA A 215 5.18 -30.34 17.29
CA ALA A 215 3.79 -30.58 17.65
C ALA A 215 3.65 -30.71 19.17
N ALA A 216 2.90 -29.78 19.78
CA ALA A 216 2.40 -29.99 21.12
C ALA A 216 1.43 -31.17 21.01
N THR A 217 1.85 -32.33 21.53
CA THR A 217 1.02 -33.53 21.61
C THR A 217 -0.21 -33.19 22.44
N LEU A 218 -1.36 -33.07 21.79
CA LEU A 218 -2.64 -33.06 22.50
C LEU A 218 -2.73 -34.39 23.27
N PRO A 219 -3.07 -34.39 24.57
CA PRO A 219 -3.37 -35.63 25.26
C PRO A 219 -4.52 -36.33 24.54
N GLU A 220 -4.34 -37.60 24.16
CA GLU A 220 -5.41 -38.43 23.58
C GLU A 220 -6.59 -38.49 24.55
N GLY A 221 -7.66 -37.76 24.24
CA GLY A 221 -8.92 -37.78 24.98
C GLY A 221 -9.97 -38.54 24.18
N ASP A 222 -10.53 -39.59 24.78
CA ASP A 222 -11.55 -40.51 24.27
C ASP A 222 -12.54 -39.88 23.28
N SER A 223 -12.30 -40.10 21.98
CA SER A 223 -13.29 -39.85 20.95
C SER A 223 -14.31 -40.99 20.94
N LYS A 224 -15.39 -40.88 21.74
CA LYS A 224 -16.60 -41.65 21.44
C LYS A 224 -17.29 -41.04 20.21
N PRO A 225 -17.75 -41.86 19.25
CA PRO A 225 -18.46 -41.35 18.08
C PRO A 225 -19.74 -40.65 18.54
N VAL A 226 -19.94 -39.42 18.08
CA VAL A 226 -21.24 -38.76 18.16
C VAL A 226 -22.11 -39.42 17.10
N GLU A 227 -23.02 -40.31 17.51
CA GLU A 227 -24.07 -40.84 16.63
C GLU A 227 -25.01 -39.72 16.21
N ALA A 228 -25.35 -39.71 14.93
CA ALA A 228 -26.14 -38.70 14.23
C ALA A 228 -27.64 -38.84 14.46
#